data_AF-F5Z2G3-F1
#
_entry.id   AF-F5Z2G3-F1
#
_cell.length_a   1.000
_cell.length_b   1.000
_cell.length_c   1.000
_cell.angle_alpha   90.00
_cell.angle_beta   90.00
_cell.angle_gamma   90.00
#
_symmetry.space_group_name_H-M   'P 1'
#
loop_
_entity.id
_entity.type
_entity.pdbx_description
1 polymer ?
#
loop_
_entity_poly.entity_id
_entity_poly.type
_entity_poly.pdbx_seq_one_letter_code
_entity_poly.pdbx_strand_id
1 'polypeptide(L)'
;MSRTDAHSPYRVRVARREVRVCAVHTCGGRDCDLPAIDPGWSIGRVGRCYWEFAYTGTNVCSCWMCHWHHRPERRRAAVRTELRAAAREWNGGEREG
;
A
#
# COMPACT_ATOMS: atom_id res chain seq x y z
N MET A 1 3.70 25.99 -17.66
CA MET A 1 3.61 24.56 -17.26
C MET A 1 4.67 24.32 -16.20
N SER A 2 4.25 24.19 -14.95
CA SER A 2 5.11 24.36 -13.76
C SER A 2 5.79 23.07 -13.34
N ARG A 3 7.01 23.24 -12.79
CA ARG A 3 7.97 22.25 -12.29
C ARG A 3 7.30 21.08 -11.53
N THR A 4 7.09 19.99 -12.25
CA THR A 4 6.93 18.58 -11.85
C THR A 4 6.57 18.28 -10.38
N ASP A 5 5.29 18.46 -10.04
CA ASP A 5 4.71 17.98 -8.77
C ASP A 5 4.84 16.44 -8.59
N ALA A 6 5.10 15.71 -9.67
CA ALA A 6 5.36 14.27 -9.59
C ALA A 6 6.58 13.92 -8.69
N HIS A 7 7.53 14.85 -8.52
CA HIS A 7 8.70 14.66 -7.65
C HIS A 7 8.54 15.23 -6.24
N SER A 8 7.35 15.72 -5.87
CA SER A 8 7.08 16.20 -4.51
C SER A 8 7.49 15.14 -3.48
N PRO A 9 8.25 15.49 -2.42
CA PRO A 9 8.63 14.52 -1.40
C PRO A 9 7.41 13.85 -0.77
N TYR A 10 7.52 12.58 -0.41
CA TYR A 10 6.40 11.80 0.11
C TYR A 10 5.68 12.48 1.30
N ARG A 11 6.44 12.99 2.28
CA ARG A 11 5.88 13.73 3.43
C ARG A 11 4.99 14.91 3.03
N VAL A 12 5.35 15.61 1.96
CA VAL A 12 4.59 16.75 1.43
C VAL A 12 3.27 16.26 0.84
N ARG A 13 3.28 15.13 0.13
CA ARG A 13 2.08 14.55 -0.48
C ARG A 13 1.11 13.97 0.56
N VAL A 14 1.64 13.38 1.64
CA VAL A 14 0.82 12.97 2.79
C VAL A 14 0.18 14.19 3.45
N ALA A 15 0.97 15.25 3.71
CA ALA A 15 0.45 16.49 4.29
C ALA A 15 -0.64 17.15 3.42
N ARG A 16 -0.51 17.09 2.08
CA ARG A 16 -1.52 17.55 1.12
C ARG A 16 -2.68 16.57 0.92
N ARG A 17 -2.66 15.41 1.57
CA ARG A 17 -3.67 14.33 1.45
C ARG A 17 -3.80 13.73 0.04
N GLU A 18 -2.77 13.86 -0.78
CA GLU A 18 -2.69 13.26 -2.13
C GLU A 18 -2.44 11.74 -2.05
N VAL A 19 -1.77 11.29 -0.98
CA VAL A 19 -1.51 9.88 -0.68
C VAL A 19 -1.99 9.55 0.73
N ARG A 20 -2.49 8.33 0.93
CA ARG A 20 -3.00 7.87 2.22
C ARG A 20 -1.92 7.12 3.01
N VAL A 21 -2.02 7.25 4.33
CA VAL A 21 -1.25 6.47 5.30
C VAL A 21 -2.18 5.85 6.33
N CYS A 22 -1.79 4.70 6.87
CA CYS A 22 -2.46 4.02 7.96
C CYS A 22 -1.55 4.01 9.19
N ALA A 23 -2.14 4.21 10.36
CA ALA A 23 -1.44 4.03 11.62
C ALA A 23 -1.25 2.54 11.89
N VAL A 24 -0.02 2.12 12.12
CA VAL A 24 0.32 0.77 12.58
C VAL A 24 0.70 0.87 14.05
N HIS A 25 -0.08 0.21 14.91
CA HIS A 25 0.16 0.18 16.35
C HIS A 25 0.73 -1.18 16.75
N THR A 26 1.94 -1.17 17.31
CA THR A 26 2.53 -2.36 17.95
C THR A 26 2.66 -2.20 19.47
N CYS A 27 2.19 -1.07 20.02
CA CYS A 27 2.30 -0.75 21.44
C CYS A 27 1.29 -1.46 22.35
N GLY A 28 0.35 -2.24 21.79
CA GLY A 28 -0.71 -2.90 22.57
C GLY A 28 -1.63 -1.92 23.30
N GLY A 29 -1.70 -0.65 22.84
CA GLY A 29 -2.53 0.39 23.43
C GLY A 29 -1.90 1.13 24.63
N ARG A 30 -0.64 0.86 24.98
CA ARG A 30 0.09 1.54 26.07
C ARG A 30 1.18 2.43 25.50
N ASP A 31 1.35 3.64 26.02
CA ASP A 31 2.43 4.58 25.66
C ASP A 31 2.67 4.65 24.14
N CYS A 32 1.62 5.03 23.41
CA CYS A 32 1.66 5.13 21.96
C CYS A 32 2.65 6.22 21.53
N ASP A 33 3.69 5.80 20.82
CA ASP A 33 4.76 6.63 20.29
C ASP A 33 4.55 6.98 18.81
N LEU A 34 3.29 6.94 18.33
CA LEU A 34 2.97 7.25 16.94
C LEU A 34 3.26 8.75 16.68
N PRO A 35 4.18 9.10 15.77
CA PRO A 35 4.53 10.50 15.53
C PRO A 35 3.36 11.25 14.86
N ALA A 36 3.27 12.56 15.11
CA ALA A 36 2.35 13.42 14.39
C ALA A 36 2.74 13.49 12.90
N ILE A 37 1.74 13.62 12.02
CA ILE A 37 1.97 13.89 10.58
C ILE A 37 2.13 15.40 10.41
N ASP A 38 3.37 15.87 10.43
CA ASP A 38 3.73 17.27 10.21
C ASP A 38 4.78 17.40 9.08
N PRO A 39 5.09 18.62 8.59
CA PRO A 39 6.07 18.79 7.52
C PRO A 39 7.49 18.30 7.88
N GLY A 40 7.84 18.22 9.16
CA GLY A 40 9.12 17.69 9.67
C GLY A 40 9.16 16.17 9.77
N TRP A 41 8.01 15.49 9.69
CA TRP A 41 7.91 14.04 9.73
C TRP A 41 8.72 13.37 8.61
N SER A 42 9.50 12.36 8.98
CA SER A 42 10.32 11.55 8.07
C SER A 42 9.68 10.19 7.83
N ILE A 43 9.90 9.66 6.61
CA ILE A 43 9.43 8.33 6.24
C ILE A 43 10.23 7.25 6.97
N GLY A 44 9.54 6.20 7.43
CA GLY A 44 10.17 5.03 8.02
C GLY A 44 9.56 4.60 9.35
N ARG A 45 10.07 3.50 9.89
CA ARG A 45 9.66 2.95 11.17
C ARG A 45 10.40 3.66 12.31
N VAL A 46 9.95 4.87 12.63
CA VAL A 46 10.47 5.65 13.76
C VAL A 46 9.61 5.31 14.98
N GLY A 47 9.99 4.25 15.71
CA GLY A 47 9.29 3.80 16.92
C GLY A 47 8.50 2.50 16.77
N ARG A 48 7.79 2.14 17.85
CA ARG A 48 6.91 0.96 17.90
C ARG A 48 5.68 1.18 17.04
N CYS A 49 5.02 2.31 17.19
CA CYS A 49 3.93 2.72 16.32
C CYS A 49 4.48 3.59 15.19
N TYR A 50 3.98 3.39 13.97
CA TYR A 50 4.47 4.11 12.81
C TYR A 50 3.37 4.28 11.76
N TRP A 51 3.60 5.19 10.82
CA TRP A 51 2.73 5.37 9.66
C TRP A 51 3.20 4.50 8.51
N GLU A 52 2.30 3.68 7.97
CA GLU A 52 2.53 2.87 6.78
C GLU A 52 1.79 3.45 5.58
N PHE A 53 2.39 3.37 4.40
CA PHE A 53 1.74 3.79 3.16
C PHE A 53 0.56 2.88 2.82
N ALA A 54 -0.60 3.50 2.60
CA ALA A 54 -1.81 2.80 2.23
C ALA A 54 -2.05 2.93 0.72
N TYR A 55 -1.64 1.92 -0.04
CA TYR A 55 -1.86 1.89 -1.49
C TYR A 55 -3.35 1.74 -1.80
N THR A 56 -3.92 2.71 -2.51
CA THR A 56 -5.36 2.74 -2.85
C THR A 56 -5.70 2.02 -4.15
N GLY A 57 -4.74 1.32 -4.78
CA GLY A 57 -4.94 0.67 -6.08
C GLY A 57 -4.72 1.60 -7.28
N THR A 58 -4.51 2.90 -7.06
CA THR A 58 -4.23 3.89 -8.10
C THR A 58 -2.79 4.38 -7.99
N ASN A 59 -2.05 4.34 -9.09
CA ASN A 59 -0.71 4.90 -9.16
C ASN A 59 -0.80 6.44 -9.28
N VAL A 60 -1.01 7.12 -8.15
CA VAL A 60 -1.14 8.59 -8.10
C VAL A 60 0.21 9.32 -8.25
N CYS A 61 1.34 8.61 -8.11
CA CYS A 61 2.68 9.18 -8.35
C CYS A 61 3.73 8.20 -8.85
N SER A 62 4.70 8.71 -9.63
CA SER A 62 5.92 7.99 -10.01
C SER A 62 6.89 7.71 -8.83
N CYS A 63 6.49 8.01 -7.60
CA CYS A 63 7.24 7.71 -6.39
C CYS A 63 7.49 6.20 -6.25
N TRP A 64 8.67 5.83 -5.75
CA TRP A 64 9.08 4.41 -5.66
C TRP A 64 8.07 3.55 -4.89
N MET A 65 7.36 4.12 -3.90
CA MET A 65 6.34 3.43 -3.12
C MET A 65 5.10 3.08 -3.97
N CYS A 66 4.50 4.04 -4.68
CA CYS A 66 3.39 3.74 -5.59
C CYS A 66 3.82 2.78 -6.71
N HIS A 67 5.03 2.94 -7.22
CA HIS A 67 5.59 2.03 -8.23
C HIS A 67 5.80 0.60 -7.67
N TRP A 68 6.32 0.46 -6.44
CA TRP A 68 6.56 -0.84 -5.80
C TRP A 68 5.25 -1.57 -5.46
N HIS A 69 4.27 -0.87 -4.90
CA HIS A 69 2.97 -1.47 -4.55
C HIS A 69 2.10 -1.78 -5.78
N HIS A 70 2.33 -1.09 -6.91
CA HIS A 70 1.72 -1.44 -8.20
C HIS A 70 2.35 -2.69 -8.85
N ARG A 71 3.46 -3.27 -8.32
CA ARG A 71 4.15 -4.38 -8.99
C ARG A 71 3.16 -5.51 -9.34
N PRO A 72 2.98 -5.84 -10.63
CA PRO A 72 2.00 -6.81 -11.09
C PRO A 72 2.18 -8.20 -10.50
N GLU A 73 3.36 -8.54 -9.96
CA GLU A 73 3.71 -9.89 -9.53
C GLU A 73 2.88 -10.40 -8.35
N ARG A 74 2.60 -9.55 -7.33
CA ARG A 74 1.71 -9.93 -6.21
C ARG A 74 0.27 -10.11 -6.67
N ARG A 75 -0.22 -9.20 -7.52
CA ARG A 75 -1.56 -9.31 -8.15
C ARG A 75 -1.66 -10.55 -9.04
N ARG A 76 -0.65 -10.84 -9.87
CA ARG A 76 -0.58 -12.03 -10.73
C ARG A 76 -0.51 -13.32 -9.93
N ALA A 77 0.16 -13.34 -8.77
CA ALA A 77 0.18 -14.52 -7.90
C ALA A 77 -1.22 -14.80 -7.30
N ALA A 78 -1.86 -13.77 -6.71
CA ALA A 78 -3.22 -13.89 -6.17
C ALA A 78 -4.23 -14.29 -7.26
N VAL A 79 -4.24 -13.59 -8.40
CA VAL A 79 -5.09 -13.89 -9.56
C VAL A 79 -4.82 -15.30 -10.10
N ARG A 80 -3.56 -15.75 -10.16
CA ARG A 80 -3.27 -17.14 -10.58
C ARG A 80 -3.81 -18.16 -9.60
N THR A 81 -3.76 -17.89 -8.30
CA THR A 81 -4.34 -18.77 -7.28
C THR A 81 -5.86 -18.87 -7.44
N GLU A 82 -6.54 -17.73 -7.61
CA GLU A 82 -7.98 -17.65 -7.87
C GLU A 82 -8.36 -18.41 -9.16
N LEU A 83 -7.65 -18.15 -10.26
CA LEU A 83 -7.90 -18.84 -11.54
C LEU A 83 -7.64 -20.35 -11.46
N ARG A 84 -6.64 -20.79 -10.68
CA ARG A 84 -6.38 -22.21 -10.45
C ARG A 84 -7.48 -22.88 -9.62
N ALA A 85 -8.04 -22.17 -8.64
CA ALA A 85 -9.17 -22.67 -7.87
C ALA A 85 -10.40 -22.84 -8.77
N ALA A 86 -10.74 -21.80 -9.55
CA ALA A 86 -11.83 -21.85 -10.51
C ALA A 86 -11.64 -22.95 -11.58
N ALA A 87 -10.42 -23.13 -12.10
CA ALA A 87 -10.13 -24.19 -13.06
C ALA A 87 -10.27 -25.59 -12.45
N ARG A 88 -9.92 -25.79 -11.18
CA ARG A 88 -10.13 -27.07 -10.47
C ARG A 88 -11.59 -27.37 -10.24
N GLU A 89 -12.37 -26.35 -9.88
CA GLU A 89 -13.82 -26.46 -9.72
C GLU A 89 -14.48 -26.84 -11.06
N TRP A 90 -14.14 -26.13 -12.13
CA TRP A 90 -14.61 -26.45 -13.48
C TRP A 90 -14.23 -27.86 -13.93
N ASN A 91 -12.96 -28.25 -13.78
CA ASN A 91 -12.48 -29.57 -14.16
C ASN A 91 -13.00 -30.69 -13.24
N GLY A 92 -13.41 -30.35 -12.02
CA GLY A 92 -14.02 -31.29 -11.06
C GLY A 92 -15.51 -31.53 -11.30
N GLY A 93 -16.16 -30.68 -12.11
CA GLY A 93 -17.59 -30.71 -12.43
C GLY A 93 -18.00 -31.68 -13.55
N GLU A 94 -17.08 -32.35 -14.25
CA GLU A 94 -17.41 -33.38 -15.27
C GLU A 94 -17.33 -34.82 -14.70
N ARG A 95 -17.96 -35.07 -13.54
CA ARG A 95 -18.22 -36.44 -13.03
C ARG A 95 -19.64 -36.62 -12.51
N GLU A 96 -20.62 -36.10 -13.22
CA GLU A 96 -22.02 -36.54 -13.21
C GLU A 96 -22.44 -36.45 -14.69
N GLY A 97 -22.54 -37.54 -15.44
CA GLY A 97 -23.55 -38.58 -15.30
C GLY A 97 -24.57 -38.40 -16.42
#